data_AF-A0A3B9TZ90-F1
#
_entry.id   AF-A0A3B9TZ90-F1
#
_cell.length_a   1.000
_cell.length_b   1.000
_cell.length_c   1.000
_cell.angle_alpha   90.00
_cell.angle_beta   90.00
_cell.angle_gamma   90.00
#
_symmetry.space_group_name_H-M   'P 1'
#
loop_
_entity.id
_entity.type
_entity.pdbx_description
1 polymer ?
#
loop_
_entity_poly.entity_id
_entity_poly.type
_entity_poly.pdbx_seq_one_letter_code
_entity_poly.pdbx_strand_id
1 'polypeptide(L)' 'RQVSHDNVPSAVFTQPPIASVGMSEEQAAEAFGEITVYTSKFNAMKNTLSGRSEKTFMKLIVETASDRVVG' A
#
# COMPACT_ATOMS: atom_id res chain seq x y z
N ARG A 1 22.85 15.25 13.07
CA ARG A 1 22.30 14.69 11.80
C ARG A 1 20.79 14.65 11.94
N GLN A 2 20.02 15.20 11.00
CA GLN A 2 18.56 15.18 11.03
C GLN A 2 18.05 13.86 10.43
N VAL A 3 17.02 13.27 11.04
CA VAL A 3 16.36 12.06 10.53
C VAL A 3 15.23 12.50 9.60
N SER A 4 15.13 11.87 8.42
CA SER A 4 13.97 12.08 7.54
C SER A 4 12.76 11.33 8.11
N HIS A 5 11.61 11.99 8.09
CA HIS A 5 10.32 11.42 8.49
C HIS A 5 9.49 10.97 7.29
N ASP A 6 10.06 11.04 6.09
CA ASP A 6 9.40 10.62 4.87
C ASP A 6 9.40 9.09 4.78
N ASN A 7 8.31 8.51 4.29
CA ASN A 7 8.19 7.07 4.02
C ASN A 7 8.55 6.17 5.21
N VAL A 8 8.17 6.57 6.43
CA VAL A 8 8.30 5.72 7.62
C VAL A 8 7.24 4.62 7.54
N PRO A 9 7.61 3.33 7.51
CA PRO A 9 6.64 2.24 7.44
C PRO A 9 5.88 2.09 8.75
N SER A 10 4.60 1.73 8.65
CA SER A 10 3.74 1.49 9.81
C SER A 10 2.82 0.28 9.59
N ALA A 11 2.31 -0.26 10.69
CA ALA A 11 1.38 -1.37 10.68
C ALA A 11 0.31 -1.21 11.77
N VAL A 12 -0.90 -1.69 11.46
CA VAL A 12 -2.02 -1.78 12.39
C VAL A 12 -2.36 -3.25 12.58
N PHE A 13 -2.27 -3.74 13.82
CA PHE A 13 -2.47 -5.15 14.17
C PHE A 13 -3.95 -5.49 14.37
N THR A 14 -4.74 -5.33 13.32
CA THR A 14 -6.12 -5.83 13.22
C THR A 14 -6.15 -7.31 12.81
N GLN A 15 -7.34 -7.90 12.72
CA GLN A 15 -7.56 -9.22 12.11
C GLN A 15 -8.42 -9.06 10.84
N PRO A 16 -7.81 -9.13 9.63
CA PRO A 16 -6.39 -9.27 9.31
C PRO A 16 -5.58 -7.98 9.53
N PRO A 17 -4.24 -8.05 9.71
CA PRO A 17 -3.40 -6.87 9.92
C PRO A 17 -3.23 -6.06 8.63
N ILE A 18 -2.90 -4.78 8.79
CA ILE A 18 -2.68 -3.82 7.69
C ILE A 18 -1.27 -3.24 7.84
N ALA A 19 -0.59 -3.00 6.73
CA ALA A 19 0.67 -2.27 6.68
C ALA A 19 0.67 -1.29 5.51
N SER A 20 1.37 -0.18 5.67
CA SER A 20 1.50 0.88 4.66
C SER A 20 2.80 1.65 4.85
N VAL A 21 3.31 2.22 3.76
CA VAL A 21 4.46 3.11 3.75
C VAL A 21 4.29 4.11 2.61
N GLY A 22 4.68 5.36 2.82
CA GLY A 22 4.53 6.40 1.81
C GLY A 22 3.17 7.10 1.85
N MET A 23 2.74 7.60 0.69
CA MET A 23 1.56 8.44 0.53
C MET A 23 0.29 7.61 0.29
N SER A 24 -0.86 8.11 0.75
CA SER A 24 -2.16 7.63 0.25
C SER A 24 -2.37 8.06 -1.21
N GLU A 25 -3.41 7.51 -1.85
CA GLU A 25 -3.77 7.88 -3.23
C GLU A 25 -4.13 9.35 -3.33
N GLU A 26 -4.86 9.87 -2.36
CA GLU A 26 -5.27 11.28 -2.29
C GLU A 26 -4.06 12.20 -2.08
N GLN A 27 -3.14 11.82 -1.18
CA GLN A 27 -1.91 12.57 -0.93
C GLN A 27 -1.00 12.60 -2.16
N ALA A 28 -0.88 11.48 -2.88
CA ALA A 28 -0.09 11.39 -4.09
C ALA A 28 -0.72 12.19 -5.24
N ALA A 29 -2.04 12.15 -5.40
CA ALA A 29 -2.76 12.96 -6.39
C ALA A 29 -2.62 14.47 -6.10
N GLU A 30 -2.66 14.88 -4.83
CA GLU A 30 -2.43 16.28 -4.44
C GLU A 30 -0.98 16.72 -4.70
N ALA A 31 -0.01 15.84 -4.44
CA ALA A 31 1.42 16.15 -4.60
C ALA A 31 1.91 16.14 -6.06
N PHE A 32 1.40 15.23 -6.90
CA PHE A 32 1.93 14.97 -8.25
C PHE A 32 0.91 15.20 -9.37
N GLY A 33 -0.37 15.36 -9.06
CA GLY A 33 -1.44 15.42 -10.06
C GLY A 33 -1.76 14.03 -10.61
N GLU A 34 -1.05 13.62 -11.67
CA GLU A 34 -1.29 12.33 -12.33
C GLU A 34 -0.56 11.18 -11.63
N ILE A 35 -1.32 10.15 -11.26
CA ILE A 35 -0.82 8.94 -10.60
C ILE A 35 -1.37 7.69 -11.28
N THR A 36 -0.56 6.63 -11.27
CA THR A 36 -0.96 5.29 -11.71
C THR A 36 -1.14 4.40 -10.48
N VAL A 37 -2.34 3.82 -10.35
CA VAL A 37 -2.69 2.96 -9.20
C VAL A 37 -2.85 1.53 -9.65
N TYR A 38 -2.03 0.64 -9.09
CA TYR A 38 -2.17 -0.80 -9.26
C TYR A 38 -2.84 -1.41 -8.04
N THR A 39 -3.82 -2.28 -8.26
CA THR A 39 -4.49 -3.01 -7.17
C THR A 39 -4.52 -4.50 -7.42
N SER A 40 -4.45 -5.29 -6.34
CA SER A 40 -4.62 -6.73 -6.39
C SER A 40 -5.44 -7.21 -5.20
N LYS A 41 -6.38 -8.11 -5.46
CA LYS A 41 -7.21 -8.75 -4.44
C LYS A 41 -7.20 -10.25 -4.63
N PHE A 42 -6.77 -10.99 -3.62
CA PHE A 42 -6.59 -12.44 -3.72
C PHE A 42 -6.81 -13.18 -2.39
N ASN A 43 -6.94 -14.50 -2.46
CA ASN A 43 -6.90 -15.37 -1.30
C ASN A 43 -5.44 -15.73 -1.00
N ALA A 44 -4.93 -15.36 0.17
CA ALA A 44 -3.61 -15.82 0.58
C ALA A 44 -3.58 -17.36 0.63
N MET A 45 -2.50 -17.98 0.15
CA MET A 45 -2.37 -19.45 0.10
C MET A 45 -2.51 -20.11 1.49
N LYS A 46 -2.10 -19.43 2.56
CA LYS A 46 -2.34 -19.91 3.93
C LYS A 46 -3.84 -20.06 4.26
N ASN A 47 -4.68 -19.24 3.65
CA ASN A 47 -6.13 -19.23 3.86
C ASN A 47 -6.81 -20.33 3.02
N THR A 48 -6.23 -20.73 1.89
CA THR A 48 -6.80 -21.81 1.06
C THR A 48 -6.70 -23.18 1.73
N LEU A 49 -5.66 -23.45 2.50
CA LEU A 49 -5.54 -24.70 3.27
C LEU A 49 -6.31 -24.64 4.61
N SER A 50 -6.37 -23.47 5.25
CA SER A 50 -7.02 -23.31 6.56
C SER A 50 -8.54 -23.08 6.51
N GLY A 51 -9.14 -22.94 5.31
CA GLY A 51 -10.57 -22.71 5.14
C GLY A 51 -11.05 -21.30 5.53
N ARG A 52 -10.13 -20.36 5.76
CA ARG A 52 -10.46 -18.96 6.11
C ARG A 52 -10.91 -18.18 4.87
N SER A 53 -11.96 -17.37 5.01
CA SER A 53 -12.50 -16.55 3.92
C SER A 53 -11.84 -15.17 3.77
N GLU A 54 -10.88 -14.84 4.64
CA GLU A 54 -10.14 -13.57 4.61
C GLU A 54 -9.43 -13.35 3.26
N LYS A 55 -9.65 -12.16 2.68
CA LYS A 55 -9.02 -11.71 1.43
C LYS A 55 -7.85 -10.79 1.75
N THR A 56 -6.79 -10.90 0.98
CA THR A 56 -5.71 -9.92 0.95
C THR A 56 -6.00 -8.87 -0.12
N PHE A 57 -5.74 -7.62 0.22
CA PHE A 57 -5.77 -6.49 -0.71
C PHE A 57 -4.40 -5.81 -0.69
N MET A 58 -3.90 -5.44 -1.86
CA MET A 58 -2.67 -4.70 -2.05
C MET A 58 -2.95 -3.54 -3.00
N LYS A 59 -2.33 -2.39 -2.72
CA LYS A 59 -2.33 -1.19 -3.57
C LYS A 59 -0.88 -0.75 -3.73
N LEU A 60 -0.52 -0.32 -4.94
CA LEU A 60 0.76 0.32 -5.27
C LEU A 60 0.44 1.63 -5.99
N ILE A 61 0.98 2.73 -5.49
CA ILE A 61 0.76 4.09 -5.97
C ILE A 61 2.05 4.58 -6.62
N VAL A 62 1.95 4.99 -7.88
CA VAL A 62 3.08 5.38 -8.72
C VAL A 62 2.85 6.79 -9.27
N GLU A 63 3.85 7.66 -9.18
CA GLU A 63 3.85 8.93 -9.89
C GLU A 63 3.97 8.67 -11.40
N THR A 64 2.98 9.06 -12.19
CA THR A 64 2.91 8.68 -13.61
C THR A 64 4.06 9.26 -14.44
N ALA A 65 4.50 10.48 -14.12
CA ALA A 65 5.55 11.16 -14.88
C ALA A 65 6.94 10.52 -14.73
N SER A 66 7.24 9.94 -13.57
CA SER A 66 8.58 9.43 -13.22
C SER A 66 8.64 7.90 -13.08
N ASP A 67 7.48 7.24 -13.07
CA ASP A 67 7.32 5.81 -12.77
C ASP A 67 7.84 5.41 -11.36
N ARG A 68 7.91 6.39 -10.45
CA ARG A 68 8.39 6.17 -9.08
C ARG A 68 7.26 5.71 -8.18
N VAL A 69 7.50 4.65 -7.41
CA VAL A 69 6.61 4.21 -6.33
C VAL A 69 6.64 5.23 -5.19
N VAL A 70 5.44 5.68 -4.78
CA VAL A 70 5.26 6.68 -3.72
C VAL A 70 4.39 6.19 -2.56
N GLY A 71 3.72 5.04 -2.69
CA GLY A 71 2.88 4.44 -1.66
C GLY A 71 2.37 3.04 -2.00
#